data_AF-A0A392RS42-F1
#
_entry.id   AF-A0A392RS42-F1
#
_cell.length_a   1.000
_cell.length_b   1.000
_cell.length_c   1.000
_cell.angle_alpha   90.00
_cell.angle_beta   90.00
_cell.angle_gamma   90.00
#
_symmetry.space_group_name_H-M   'P 1'
#
loop_
_entity.id
_entity.type
_entity.pdbx_description
1 polymer ?
#
loop_
_entity_poly.entity_id
_entity_poly.type
_entity_poly.pdbx_seq_one_letter_code
_entity_poly.pdbx_strand_id
1 'polypeptide(L)' 'MVKKPNGKWRMCVDFTDLNKACPKDPYPLPSIDDLIDGASGYKTLSLMDAYSGYNQIKMDARDTTSTAFMTNTCNYFYR' A
#
# COMPACT_ATOMS: atom_id res chain seq x y z
N MET A 1 -12.26 -12.31 0.76
CA MET A 1 -12.10 -12.23 2.23
C MET A 1 -11.04 -13.23 2.66
N VAL A 2 -10.12 -12.85 3.55
CA VAL A 2 -9.02 -13.72 4.03
C VAL A 2 -9.05 -13.76 5.56
N LYS A 3 -9.00 -14.95 6.15
CA LYS A 3 -8.97 -15.13 7.61
C LYS A 3 -7.54 -14.96 8.12
N LYS A 4 -7.33 -14.04 9.06
CA LYS A 4 -6.02 -13.86 9.72
C LYS A 4 -5.80 -14.91 10.82
N PRO A 5 -4.54 -15.21 11.18
CA PRO A 5 -4.24 -16.11 12.30
C PRO A 5 -4.84 -15.66 13.65
N ASN A 6 -4.99 -14.34 13.85
CA ASN A 6 -5.65 -13.77 15.03
C ASN A 6 -7.18 -13.85 14.99
N GLY A 7 -7.76 -14.63 14.07
CA GLY A 7 -9.20 -14.83 13.93
C GLY A 7 -9.96 -13.70 13.24
N LYS A 8 -9.35 -12.52 13.02
CA LYS A 8 -10.00 -11.39 12.33
C LYS A 8 -10.08 -11.63 10.83
N TRP A 9 -11.12 -11.10 10.19
CA TRP A 9 -11.24 -11.10 8.73
C TRP A 9 -10.51 -9.90 8.11
N ARG A 10 -9.89 -10.12 6.94
CA ARG A 10 -9.31 -9.10 6.08
C ARG A 10 -10.05 -9.05 4.75
N MET A 11 -10.46 -7.86 4.34
CA MET A 11 -10.91 -7.63 2.97
C MET A 11 -9.67 -7.60 2.05
N CYS A 12 -9.70 -8.42 1.00
CA CYS A 12 -8.65 -8.52 0.00
C CYS A 12 -9.34 -8.45 -1.36
N VAL A 13 -9.11 -7.37 -2.10
CA VAL A 13 -9.56 -7.22 -3.49
C VAL A 13 -8.51 -7.82 -4.39
N ASP A 14 -8.94 -8.59 -5.37
CA ASP A 14 -8.05 -9.10 -6.41
C ASP A 14 -7.88 -8.04 -7.50
N PHE A 15 -6.74 -7.35 -7.48
CA PHE A 15 -6.35 -6.38 -8.50
C PHE A 15 -5.32 -6.96 -9.49
N THR A 16 -5.22 -8.29 -9.63
CA THR A 16 -4.19 -8.92 -10.46
C THR A 16 -4.19 -8.40 -11.90
N ASP A 17 -5.34 -8.31 -12.54
CA ASP A 17 -5.41 -7.86 -13.94
C ASP A 17 -5.29 -6.34 -14.06
N LEU A 18 -5.81 -5.58 -13.09
CA LEU A 18 -5.60 -4.13 -13.01
C LEU A 18 -4.10 -3.80 -12.90
N ASN A 19 -3.38 -4.51 -12.04
CA ASN A 19 -1.95 -4.32 -11.82
C ASN A 19 -1.10 -4.73 -13.04
N LYS A 20 -1.58 -5.66 -13.87
CA LYS A 20 -0.92 -6.00 -15.15
C LYS A 20 -1.14 -4.92 -16.21
N ALA A 21 -2.32 -4.29 -16.23
CA ALA A 21 -2.66 -3.24 -17.18
C ALA A 21 -2.04 -1.88 -16.82
N CYS A 22 -1.79 -1.63 -15.53
CA CYS A 22 -1.20 -0.38 -15.07
C CYS A 22 0.30 -0.31 -15.39
N PRO A 23 0.81 0.80 -15.96
CA PRO A 23 2.24 0.99 -16.11
C PRO A 23 2.93 1.01 -14.74
N LYS A 24 4.10 0.38 -14.65
CA LYS A 24 4.90 0.42 -13.43
C LYS A 24 5.66 1.74 -13.36
N ASP A 25 5.54 2.43 -12.23
CA ASP A 25 6.32 3.63 -11.90
C ASP A 25 7.29 3.31 -10.74
N PRO A 26 8.49 2.79 -11.04
CA PRO A 26 9.44 2.42 -10.01
C PRO A 26 10.09 3.67 -9.40
N TYR A 27 9.78 3.95 -8.14
CA TYR A 27 10.52 4.96 -7.37
C TYR A 27 11.93 4.44 -7.05
N PRO A 28 13.00 5.21 -7.29
CA PRO A 28 14.36 4.79 -6.98
C PRO A 28 14.55 4.73 -5.46
N LEU A 29 14.54 3.51 -4.92
CA LEU A 29 14.84 3.28 -3.51
C LEU A 29 16.36 3.32 -3.30
N PRO A 30 16.84 3.94 -2.21
CA PRO A 30 18.27 3.93 -1.88
C PRO A 30 18.75 2.51 -1.58
N SER A 31 20.06 2.28 -1.73
CA SER A 31 20.65 1.02 -1.29
C SER A 31 20.61 0.92 0.24
N ILE A 32 20.69 -0.31 0.76
CA ILE A 32 20.71 -0.54 2.21
C ILE A 32 21.96 0.10 2.82
N ASP A 33 23.10 0.05 2.13
CA ASP A 33 24.35 0.64 2.60
C ASP A 33 24.23 2.17 2.72
N ASP A 34 23.63 2.84 1.72
CA ASP A 34 23.38 4.29 1.78
C ASP A 34 22.50 4.69 2.96
N LEU A 35 21.49 3.87 3.28
CA LEU A 35 20.60 4.09 4.43
C LEU A 35 21.34 3.94 5.76
N ILE A 36 22.22 2.94 5.88
CA ILE A 36 23.00 2.67 7.09
C ILE A 36 24.04 3.77 7.30
N ASP A 37 24.79 4.13 6.26
CA ASP A 37 25.81 5.18 6.32
C ASP A 37 25.18 6.53 6.69
N GLY A 38 24.01 6.84 6.09
CA GLY A 38 23.23 8.04 6.41
C GLY A 38 22.70 8.09 7.85
N ALA A 39 22.56 6.96 8.53
CA ALA A 39 22.14 6.88 9.93
C ALA A 39 23.31 6.66 10.91
N SER A 40 24.53 6.46 10.40
CA SER A 40 25.72 6.22 11.21
C SER A 40 26.15 7.49 11.98
N GLY A 41 26.75 7.31 13.16
CA GLY A 41 27.27 8.43 13.96
C GLY A 41 26.23 9.22 14.77
N TYR A 42 24.93 8.98 14.58
CA TYR A 42 23.89 9.55 15.43
C TYR A 42 23.79 8.81 16.77
N LYS A 43 23.63 9.57 17.87
CA LYS A 43 23.51 9.01 19.23
C LYS A 43 22.17 8.33 19.50
N THR A 44 21.12 8.73 18.79
CA THR A 44 19.76 8.23 18.97
C THR A 44 19.08 8.12 17.63
N LEU A 45 18.32 7.03 17.43
CA LEU A 45 17.46 6.80 16.28
C LEU A 45 16.02 6.60 16.78
N SER A 46 15.06 7.13 16.02
CA SER A 46 13.63 6.93 16.26
C SER A 46 13.01 6.32 15.00
N LEU A 47 12.25 5.24 15.16
CA LEU A 47 11.55 4.59 14.06
C LEU A 47 10.06 4.93 14.15
N MET A 48 9.49 5.39 13.04
CA MET A 48 8.06 5.65 12.90
C MET A 48 7.45 4.62 11.95
N ASP A 49 6.34 4.02 12.39
CA ASP A 49 5.61 3.04 11.58
C ASP A 49 4.50 3.72 10.78
N ALA A 50 4.53 3.50 9.46
CA ALA A 50 3.52 3.96 8.52
C ALA A 50 2.58 2.83 8.09
N TYR A 51 2.26 1.88 8.98
CA TYR A 51 1.41 0.70 8.69
C TYR A 51 0.10 1.01 7.95
N SER A 52 -0.51 2.15 8.24
CA SER A 52 -1.76 2.58 7.59
C SER A 52 -1.56 3.47 6.35
N GLY A 53 -0.32 3.68 5.91
CA GLY A 53 0.04 4.63 4.85
C GLY A 53 -0.75 4.43 3.55
N TYR A 54 -1.00 3.17 3.17
CA TYR A 54 -1.82 2.82 1.99
C TYR A 54 -3.23 3.41 2.02
N ASN A 55 -3.83 3.59 3.21
CA ASN A 55 -5.19 4.12 3.35
C ASN A 55 -5.21 5.63 3.62
N GLN A 56 -4.05 6.26 3.77
CA GLN A 56 -3.91 7.70 4.06
C GLN A 56 -3.60 8.51 2.80
N ILE A 57 -2.95 7.88 1.81
CA ILE A 57 -2.69 8.48 0.50
C ILE A 57 -3.99 8.38 -0.32
N LYS A 58 -4.47 9.53 -0.79
CA LYS A 58 -5.68 9.62 -1.62
C LYS A 58 -5.40 9.11 -3.03
N MET A 59 -6.41 8.49 -3.63
CA MET A 59 -6.38 8.14 -5.04
C MET A 59 -6.50 9.41 -5.89
N ASP A 60 -5.87 9.41 -7.07
CA ASP A 60 -6.16 10.43 -8.08
C ASP A 60 -7.64 10.31 -8.48
N ALA A 61 -8.34 11.44 -8.56
CA ALA A 61 -9.77 11.47 -8.83
C ALA A 61 -10.13 10.73 -10.14
N ARG A 62 -9.24 10.74 -11.12
CA ARG A 62 -9.42 10.10 -12.43
C ARG A 62 -9.32 8.57 -12.35
N ASP A 63 -8.59 8.04 -11.37
CA ASP A 63 -8.28 6.62 -11.23
C ASP A 63 -9.12 5.92 -10.14
N THR A 64 -9.88 6.67 -9.35
CA THR A 64 -10.75 6.11 -8.28
C THR A 64 -11.64 4.98 -8.79
N THR A 65 -12.31 5.16 -9.92
CA THR A 65 -13.20 4.15 -10.52
C THR A 65 -12.48 2.89 -10.98
N SER A 66 -11.20 2.99 -11.36
CA SER A 66 -10.36 1.85 -11.71
C SER A 66 -10.08 0.92 -10.52
N THR A 67 -10.22 1.42 -9.29
CA THR A 67 -10.10 0.63 -8.05
C THR A 67 -11.43 0.02 -7.59
N ALA A 68 -12.46 0.05 -8.43
CA ALA A 68 -13.77 -0.47 -8.07
C ALA A 68 -13.75 -1.98 -7.81
N PHE A 69 -14.52 -2.41 -6.83
CA PHE A 69 -14.73 -3.81 -6.50
C PHE A 69 -16.19 -4.06 -6.10
N MET A 70 -16.65 -5.27 -6.39
CA MET A 70 -18.01 -5.69 -6.10
C MET A 70 -18.04 -6.52 -4.83
N THR A 71 -19.01 -6.25 -3.98
CA THR A 71 -19.42 -7.13 -2.88
C THR A 71 -20.78 -7.75 -3.22
N ASN A 72 -21.26 -8.69 -2.41
CA ASN A 72 -22.56 -9.34 -2.64
C ASN A 72 -23.75 -8.37 -2.66
N THR A 73 -23.58 -7.16 -2.12
CA THR A 73 -24.66 -6.19 -1.91
C THR A 73 -24.50 -4.92 -2.73
N CYS A 74 -23.27 -4.54 -3.08
CA CYS A 74 -22.99 -3.26 -3.73
C CYS A 74 -21.54 -3.15 -4.22
N ASN A 75 -21.32 -2.14 -5.04
CA ASN A 75 -20.02 -1.79 -5.61
C ASN A 75 -19.40 -0.64 -4.82
N TYR A 76 -18.11 -0.73 -4.58
CA TYR A 76 -17.32 0.28 -3.88
C TYR A 76 -16.06 0.58 -4.69
N PHE A 77 -15.41 1.70 -4.39
CA PHE A 77 -14.10 2.06 -4.91
C PHE A 77 -13.29 2.79 -3.84
N TYR A 78 -11.97 2.86 -4.00
CA TYR A 78 -11.09 3.58 -3.09
C TYR A 78 -11.01 5.07 -3.47
N ARG A 79 -10.93 5.92 -2.43
CA ARG A 79 -10.86 7.37 -2.56
C ARG A 79 -9.49 7.89 -2.14
#